data_AF-V9L6H2-F1
#
_entry.id   AF-V9L6H2-F1
#
_cell.length_a   1.000
_cell.length_b   1.000
_cell.length_c   1.000
_cell.angle_alpha   90.00
_cell.angle_beta   90.00
_cell.angle_gamma   90.00
#
_symmetry.space_group_name_H-M   'P 1'
#
loop_
_entity.id
_entity.type
_entity.pdbx_description
1 polymer ?
#
loop_
_entity_poly.entity_id
_entity_poly.type
_entity_poly.pdbx_seq_one_letter_code
_entity_poly.pdbx_strand_id
1 'polypeptide(L)'
;MSSPWGSMGSHLRGVLDVALRVPAIFVIDAILNSYYNGDATVVLVARQISQRLLGLVLSCIVLVLSQRALFRLYTFGCVVLVAASSVLVNYTTLHIEFYNAYYSAVFGVQMLPRNGPTMWMALISIQLTFGIGYVTLLQISSVFSALTILSFLLPVVGMALEMPEDIRHLLVASSAMYITAQTLFYVTVNLKWFYYTTRYVFLLVRHMYRTYGLQVIVEDTWKRIRFPDVLRVFWLTRLMAQAIILVYVVKITRSDSENKYFISWSDGWEVVCNLIISGCDSTLTVLGMSAVISSLAHYLGLGILAFIGSTEEEDKRLGFVAPVLFFILALQTGLSGLEP
;
A
#
# COMPACT_ATOMS: atom_id res chain seq x y z
N MET A 1 1.51 -31.41 -21.85
CA MET A 1 2.24 -31.17 -20.58
C MET A 1 2.68 -29.72 -20.54
N SER A 2 1.93 -28.84 -19.88
CA SER A 2 2.30 -27.45 -19.65
C SER A 2 3.36 -27.39 -18.55
N SER A 3 4.51 -26.77 -18.82
CA SER A 3 5.59 -26.61 -17.86
C SER A 3 5.09 -25.94 -16.56
N PRO A 4 5.42 -26.46 -15.36
CA PRO A 4 4.95 -25.93 -14.07
C PRO A 4 5.33 -24.44 -13.83
N TRP A 5 6.40 -23.98 -14.47
CA TRP A 5 6.87 -22.59 -14.44
C TRP A 5 5.91 -21.59 -15.10
N GLY A 6 5.18 -22.00 -16.15
CA GLY A 6 4.20 -21.16 -16.83
C GLY A 6 2.95 -20.91 -15.98
N SER A 7 2.50 -21.93 -15.25
CA SER A 7 1.36 -21.84 -14.32
C SER A 7 1.67 -20.89 -13.15
N MET A 8 2.87 -21.03 -12.56
CA MET A 8 3.29 -20.17 -11.46
C MET A 8 3.38 -18.69 -11.89
N GLY A 9 3.86 -18.41 -13.10
CA GLY A 9 3.88 -17.06 -13.67
C GLY A 9 2.48 -16.45 -13.86
N SER A 10 1.49 -17.23 -14.30
CA SER A 10 0.11 -16.75 -14.42
C SER A 10 -0.55 -16.50 -13.06
N HIS A 11 -0.33 -17.37 -12.08
CA HIS A 11 -0.84 -17.17 -10.72
C HIS A 11 -0.23 -15.94 -10.05
N LEU A 12 1.09 -15.77 -10.17
CA LEU A 12 1.79 -14.63 -9.60
C LEU A 12 1.33 -13.30 -10.23
N ARG A 13 1.09 -13.28 -11.55
CA ARG A 13 0.50 -12.12 -12.23
C ARG A 13 -0.91 -11.80 -11.74
N GLY A 14 -1.73 -12.82 -11.47
CA GLY A 14 -3.06 -12.64 -10.90
C GLY A 14 -3.04 -12.08 -9.48
N VAL A 15 -2.15 -12.60 -8.63
CA VAL A 15 -1.97 -12.09 -7.24
C VAL A 15 -1.43 -10.66 -7.27
N LEU A 16 -0.46 -10.37 -8.13
CA LEU A 16 0.10 -9.03 -8.29
C LEU A 16 -0.96 -8.03 -8.78
N ASP A 17 -1.82 -8.43 -9.71
CA ASP A 17 -2.92 -7.59 -10.18
C ASP A 17 -3.90 -7.23 -9.05
N VAL A 18 -4.23 -8.20 -8.20
CA VAL A 18 -5.07 -7.99 -7.01
C VAL A 18 -4.35 -7.05 -6.03
N ALA A 19 -3.10 -7.35 -5.68
CA ALA A 19 -2.33 -6.61 -4.68
C ALA A 19 -2.12 -5.14 -5.08
N LEU A 20 -1.84 -4.85 -6.34
CA LEU A 20 -1.64 -3.49 -6.80
C LEU A 20 -2.93 -2.65 -6.80
N ARG A 21 -4.12 -3.26 -6.74
CA ARG A 21 -5.41 -2.53 -6.68
C ARG A 21 -5.86 -2.21 -5.26
N VAL A 22 -5.33 -2.93 -4.27
CA VAL A 22 -5.65 -2.75 -2.85
C VAL A 22 -5.42 -1.30 -2.36
N PRO A 23 -4.33 -0.60 -2.70
CA PRO A 23 -4.13 0.79 -2.25
C PRO A 23 -5.24 1.76 -2.69
N ALA A 24 -5.82 1.57 -3.88
CA ALA A 24 -6.91 2.42 -4.34
C ALA A 24 -8.18 2.21 -3.49
N ILE A 25 -8.43 0.98 -3.04
CA ILE A 25 -9.52 0.66 -2.12
C ILE A 25 -9.30 1.32 -0.75
N PHE A 26 -8.08 1.32 -0.22
CA PHE A 26 -7.76 2.04 1.02
C PHE A 26 -8.03 3.55 0.91
N VAL A 27 -7.70 4.17 -0.22
CA VAL A 27 -8.01 5.59 -0.45
C VAL A 27 -9.52 5.83 -0.51
N ILE A 28 -10.28 4.94 -1.15
CA ILE A 28 -11.75 5.03 -1.20
C ILE A 28 -12.33 4.90 0.21
N ASP A 29 -11.89 3.90 0.98
CA ASP A 29 -12.32 3.67 2.36
C ASP A 29 -12.02 4.90 3.24
N ALA A 30 -10.81 5.46 3.14
CA ALA A 30 -10.42 6.65 3.90
C ALA A 30 -11.23 7.90 3.52
N ILE A 31 -11.56 8.08 2.23
CA ILE A 31 -12.40 9.20 1.79
C ILE A 31 -13.83 9.03 2.32
N LEU A 32 -14.38 7.82 2.24
CA LEU A 32 -15.74 7.53 2.70
C LEU A 32 -15.88 7.66 4.22
N ASN A 33 -14.86 7.27 4.98
CA ASN A 33 -14.86 7.36 6.44
C ASN A 33 -14.31 8.68 6.99
N SER A 34 -13.99 9.66 6.13
CA SER A 34 -13.46 10.94 6.58
C SER A 34 -14.57 11.81 7.19
N TYR A 35 -14.52 11.99 8.51
CA TYR A 35 -15.47 12.84 9.24
C TYR A 35 -15.51 14.27 8.69
N TYR A 36 -16.71 14.85 8.74
CA TYR A 36 -16.96 16.24 8.37
C TYR A 36 -16.83 17.11 9.62
N ASN A 37 -15.87 18.03 9.64
CA ASN A 37 -15.79 19.02 10.71
C ASN A 37 -16.87 20.08 10.49
N GLY A 38 -17.84 20.13 11.40
CA GLY A 38 -19.01 21.02 11.33
C GLY A 38 -18.70 22.52 11.37
N ASP A 39 -17.49 22.91 11.80
CA ASP A 39 -17.11 24.31 12.04
C ASP A 39 -16.48 25.01 10.82
N ALA A 40 -16.50 24.39 9.64
CA ALA A 40 -15.86 24.95 8.44
C ALA A 40 -16.80 25.91 7.68
N THR A 41 -16.24 27.02 7.19
CA THR A 41 -16.95 27.94 6.28
C THR A 41 -17.39 27.21 5.00
N VAL A 42 -18.53 27.61 4.41
CA VAL A 42 -19.11 26.98 3.20
C VAL A 42 -18.09 26.82 2.06
N VAL A 43 -17.15 27.74 1.91
CA VAL A 43 -16.09 27.68 0.90
C VAL A 43 -15.06 26.58 1.19
N LEU A 44 -14.64 26.44 2.45
CA LEU A 44 -13.74 25.37 2.89
C LEU A 44 -14.41 24.00 2.74
N VAL A 45 -15.71 23.92 3.04
CA VAL A 45 -16.54 22.74 2.86
C VAL A 45 -16.63 22.35 1.39
N ALA A 46 -16.97 23.29 0.50
CA ALA A 46 -17.04 23.04 -0.93
C ALA A 46 -15.68 22.60 -1.50
N ARG A 47 -14.57 23.19 -1.02
CA ARG A 47 -13.21 22.77 -1.39
C ARG A 47 -12.90 21.35 -0.92
N GLN A 48 -13.23 21.00 0.32
CA GLN A 48 -13.03 19.65 0.84
C GLN A 48 -13.86 18.61 0.08
N ILE A 49 -15.13 18.90 -0.18
CA ILE A 49 -16.01 18.02 -0.95
C ILE A 49 -15.47 17.82 -2.37
N SER A 50 -15.08 18.89 -3.06
CA SER A 50 -14.52 18.78 -4.41
C SER A 50 -13.20 18.00 -4.44
N GLN A 51 -12.32 18.19 -3.46
CA GLN A 51 -11.09 17.39 -3.32
C GLN A 51 -11.39 15.91 -3.06
N ARG A 52 -12.38 15.59 -2.21
CA ARG A 52 -12.83 14.22 -1.95
C ARG A 52 -13.44 13.57 -3.19
N LEU A 53 -14.31 14.28 -3.91
CA LEU A 53 -14.90 13.82 -5.17
C LEU A 53 -13.83 13.55 -6.23
N LEU A 54 -12.86 14.45 -6.36
CA LEU A 54 -11.73 14.27 -7.27
C LEU A 54 -10.87 13.07 -6.87
N GLY A 55 -10.59 12.89 -5.58
CA GLY A 55 -9.89 11.72 -5.05
C GLY A 55 -10.64 10.41 -5.32
N LEU A 56 -11.96 10.38 -5.10
CA LEU A 56 -12.81 9.22 -5.38
C LEU A 56 -12.77 8.87 -6.87
N VAL A 57 -12.94 9.86 -7.75
CA VAL A 57 -12.89 9.67 -9.22
C VAL A 57 -11.53 9.14 -9.65
N LEU A 58 -10.43 9.70 -9.13
CA LEU A 58 -9.08 9.22 -9.43
C LEU A 58 -8.87 7.78 -8.98
N SER A 59 -9.29 7.43 -7.76
CA SER A 59 -9.19 6.05 -7.26
C SER A 59 -10.02 5.06 -8.09
N CYS A 60 -11.22 5.45 -8.52
CA CYS A 60 -12.02 4.66 -9.45
C CYS A 60 -11.35 4.47 -10.81
N ILE A 61 -10.73 5.52 -11.36
CA ILE A 61 -9.96 5.43 -12.62
C ILE A 61 -8.79 4.45 -12.46
N VAL A 62 -8.06 4.52 -11.34
CA VAL A 62 -6.95 3.61 -11.03
C VAL A 62 -7.46 2.16 -10.93
N LEU A 63 -8.59 1.91 -10.27
CA LEU A 63 -9.17 0.55 -10.15
C LEU A 63 -9.53 -0.08 -11.50
N VAL A 64 -10.00 0.73 -12.46
CA VAL A 64 -10.41 0.27 -13.80
C VAL A 64 -9.22 0.08 -14.74
N LEU A 65 -8.08 0.70 -14.43
CA LEU A 65 -6.89 0.71 -15.27
C LEU A 65 -6.37 -0.71 -15.54
N SER A 66 -5.75 -0.91 -16.71
CA SER A 66 -5.14 -2.20 -17.05
C SER A 66 -3.93 -2.50 -16.17
N GLN A 67 -3.68 -3.79 -15.87
CA GLN A 67 -2.55 -4.25 -15.06
C GLN A 67 -1.21 -3.66 -15.51
N ARG A 68 -0.96 -3.61 -16.83
CA ARG A 68 0.28 -3.05 -17.39
C ARG A 68 0.43 -1.56 -17.10
N ALA A 69 -0.66 -0.80 -17.22
CA ALA A 69 -0.64 0.63 -16.97
C ALA A 69 -0.59 0.96 -15.48
N LEU A 70 -1.23 0.13 -14.67
CA LEU A 70 -1.22 0.23 -13.22
C LEU A 70 0.17 -0.07 -12.65
N PHE A 71 0.85 -1.11 -13.13
CA PHE A 71 2.26 -1.37 -12.80
C PHE A 71 3.16 -0.16 -13.14
N ARG A 72 3.00 0.42 -14.34
CA ARG A 72 3.75 1.62 -14.73
C ARG A 72 3.47 2.82 -13.82
N LEU A 73 2.21 3.07 -13.48
CA LEU A 73 1.84 4.14 -12.55
C LEU A 73 2.53 3.96 -11.20
N TYR A 74 2.44 2.77 -10.61
CA TYR A 74 3.10 2.49 -9.32
C TYR A 74 4.62 2.58 -9.41
N THR A 75 5.24 2.14 -10.51
CA THR A 75 6.68 2.30 -10.70
C THR A 75 7.09 3.78 -10.72
N PHE A 76 6.33 4.66 -11.38
CA PHE A 76 6.60 6.10 -11.34
C PHE A 76 6.37 6.68 -9.94
N GLY A 77 5.33 6.24 -9.24
CA GLY A 77 5.09 6.61 -7.85
C GLY A 77 6.28 6.23 -6.95
N CYS A 78 6.79 5.01 -7.08
CA CYS A 78 7.97 4.54 -6.35
C CYS A 78 9.22 5.37 -6.67
N VAL A 79 9.45 5.73 -7.94
CA VAL A 79 10.57 6.60 -8.34
C VAL A 79 10.50 7.96 -7.65
N VAL A 80 9.32 8.58 -7.62
CA VAL A 80 9.11 9.87 -6.95
C VAL A 80 9.31 9.74 -5.44
N LEU A 81 8.80 8.66 -4.84
CA LEU A 81 8.96 8.40 -3.40
C LEU A 81 10.43 8.18 -3.02
N VAL A 82 11.19 7.40 -3.80
CA VAL A 82 12.63 7.17 -3.56
C VAL A 82 13.43 8.47 -3.68
N ALA A 83 13.11 9.32 -4.66
CA ALA A 83 13.73 10.62 -4.82
C ALA A 83 13.38 11.58 -3.67
N ALA A 84 12.13 11.57 -3.21
CA ALA A 84 11.71 12.39 -2.07
C ALA A 84 12.37 11.91 -0.77
N SER A 85 12.44 10.60 -0.54
CA SER A 85 13.09 10.03 0.63
C SER A 85 14.59 10.30 0.64
N SER A 86 15.28 10.23 -0.51
CA SER A 86 16.71 10.55 -0.57
C SER A 86 17.00 12.03 -0.27
N VAL A 87 16.17 12.94 -0.80
CA VAL A 87 16.28 14.38 -0.49
C VAL A 87 15.98 14.64 0.98
N LEU A 88 14.97 13.98 1.55
CA LEU A 88 14.63 14.10 2.96
C LEU A 88 15.78 13.61 3.84
N VAL A 89 16.36 12.44 3.54
CA VAL A 89 17.52 11.92 4.27
C VAL A 89 18.68 12.92 4.19
N ASN A 90 19.01 13.43 3.00
CA ASN A 90 20.10 14.41 2.84
C ASN A 90 19.85 15.73 3.58
N TYR A 91 18.60 16.19 3.64
CA TYR A 91 18.22 17.37 4.41
C TYR A 91 18.33 17.12 5.92
N THR A 92 17.85 15.97 6.40
CA THR A 92 17.93 15.59 7.82
C THR A 92 19.38 15.42 8.28
N THR A 93 20.24 14.81 7.46
CA THR A 93 21.66 14.64 7.80
C THR A 93 22.37 15.98 7.98
N LEU A 94 21.91 17.03 7.30
CA LEU A 94 22.49 18.37 7.44
C LEU A 94 22.10 19.04 8.76
N HIS A 95 20.88 18.82 9.24
CA HIS A 95 20.33 19.45 10.45
C HIS A 95 20.57 18.64 11.72
N ILE A 96 20.97 17.37 11.60
CA ILE A 96 21.38 16.57 12.75
C ILE A 96 22.76 17.06 13.18
N GLU A 97 22.77 17.89 14.22
CA GLU A 97 23.96 18.11 15.02
C GLU A 97 24.34 16.77 15.68
N PHE A 98 25.30 16.05 15.09
CA PHE A 98 25.81 14.79 15.62
C PHE A 98 26.25 14.90 17.09
N TYR A 99 26.63 16.11 17.51
CA TYR A 99 26.97 16.43 18.90
C TYR A 99 25.78 16.32 19.87
N ASN A 100 24.59 16.75 19.46
CA ASN A 100 23.36 16.67 20.29
C ASN A 100 22.74 15.26 20.27
N ALA A 101 22.84 14.54 19.15
CA ALA A 101 22.38 13.15 19.02
C ALA A 101 23.18 12.15 19.88
N TYR A 102 24.44 12.48 20.22
CA TYR A 102 25.23 11.71 21.17
C TYR A 102 24.66 11.76 22.60
N TYR A 103 24.00 12.86 22.97
CA TYR A 103 23.48 13.10 24.32
C TYR A 103 21.99 12.71 24.49
N SER A 104 21.19 12.78 23.42
CA SER A 104 19.74 12.48 23.46
C SER A 104 19.38 11.00 23.32
N ALA A 105 20.35 10.11 23.06
CA ALA A 105 20.17 8.66 23.04
C ALA A 105 20.05 8.01 24.44
N VAL A 106 19.74 8.80 25.48
CA VAL A 106 19.32 8.33 26.80
C VAL A 106 17.93 7.65 26.75
N PHE A 107 17.16 7.83 25.66
CA PHE A 107 15.82 7.23 25.46
C PHE A 107 15.80 5.98 24.54
N GLY A 108 16.63 4.99 24.86
CA GLY A 108 16.22 3.56 24.88
C GLY A 108 15.64 2.86 23.64
N VAL A 109 15.64 3.42 22.42
CA VAL A 109 15.27 2.68 21.19
C VAL A 109 16.50 2.51 20.31
N GLN A 110 17.15 1.37 20.51
CA GLN A 110 18.47 1.02 20.00
C GLN A 110 18.38 0.42 18.58
N MET A 111 18.03 1.22 17.58
CA MET A 111 18.02 0.78 16.16
C MET A 111 19.15 1.38 15.31
N LEU A 112 19.95 2.34 15.82
CA LEU A 112 21.14 2.83 15.14
C LEU A 112 22.41 2.70 16.01
N PRO A 113 23.53 2.18 15.46
CA PRO A 113 24.75 1.92 16.21
C PRO A 113 25.46 3.20 16.65
N ARG A 114 25.95 3.13 17.88
CA ARG A 114 26.38 4.22 18.77
C ARG A 114 27.76 4.84 18.43
N ASN A 115 28.35 4.48 17.29
CA ASN A 115 29.69 4.92 16.89
C ASN A 115 29.62 5.76 15.60
N GLY A 116 30.16 6.98 15.62
CA GLY A 116 30.25 7.89 14.46
C GLY A 116 30.55 7.21 13.11
N PRO A 117 31.59 6.36 12.98
CA PRO A 117 31.91 5.69 11.72
C PRO A 117 30.83 4.69 11.25
N THR A 118 30.12 4.03 12.17
CA THR A 118 29.03 3.09 11.80
C THR A 118 27.79 3.80 11.28
N MET A 119 27.52 5.03 11.73
CA MET A 119 26.39 5.84 11.28
C MET A 119 26.58 6.31 9.82
N TRP A 120 27.78 6.81 9.48
CA TRP A 120 28.08 7.22 8.10
C TRP A 120 28.03 6.04 7.12
N MET A 121 28.56 4.88 7.52
CA MET A 121 28.48 3.66 6.70
C MET A 121 27.03 3.20 6.47
N ALA A 122 26.18 3.30 7.50
CA ALA A 122 24.75 3.02 7.37
C ALA A 122 24.07 4.00 6.41
N LEU A 123 24.35 5.30 6.51
CA LEU A 123 23.80 6.32 5.61
C LEU A 123 24.24 6.12 4.15
N ILE A 124 25.52 5.78 3.92
CA ILE A 124 26.03 5.43 2.59
C ILE A 124 25.29 4.21 2.04
N SER A 125 25.08 3.17 2.86
CA SER A 125 24.35 1.97 2.44
C SER A 125 22.88 2.26 2.07
N ILE A 126 22.23 3.14 2.82
CA ILE A 126 20.85 3.57 2.55
C ILE A 126 20.79 4.39 1.24
N GLN A 127 21.68 5.37 1.06
CA GLN A 127 21.69 6.16 -0.17
C GLN A 127 22.09 5.34 -1.40
N LEU A 128 22.96 4.33 -1.26
CA LEU A 128 23.27 3.38 -2.32
C LEU A 128 22.05 2.56 -2.73
N THR A 129 21.29 2.03 -1.76
CA THR A 129 20.08 1.26 -2.09
C THR A 129 19.03 2.13 -2.77
N PHE A 130 18.88 3.40 -2.38
CA PHE A 130 18.02 4.36 -3.08
C PHE A 130 18.52 4.67 -4.49
N GLY A 131 19.81 4.93 -4.69
CA GLY A 131 20.39 5.20 -6.01
C GLY A 131 20.22 4.02 -6.97
N ILE A 132 20.51 2.80 -6.51
CA ILE A 132 20.33 1.56 -7.31
C ILE A 132 18.85 1.31 -7.59
N GLY A 133 17.98 1.48 -6.59
CA GLY A 133 16.53 1.38 -6.76
C GLY A 133 15.99 2.36 -7.79
N TYR A 134 16.45 3.61 -7.75
CA TYR A 134 16.07 4.65 -8.71
C TYR A 134 16.48 4.31 -10.15
N VAL A 135 17.73 3.87 -10.35
CA VAL A 135 18.25 3.46 -11.67
C VAL A 135 17.50 2.26 -12.22
N THR A 136 17.27 1.24 -11.39
CA THR A 136 16.60 0.00 -11.83
C THR A 136 15.14 0.24 -12.18
N LEU A 137 14.44 1.11 -11.44
CA LEU A 137 13.06 1.48 -11.72
C LEU A 137 12.91 2.30 -13.01
N LEU A 138 13.84 3.21 -13.30
CA LEU A 138 13.79 4.06 -14.50
C LEU A 138 14.47 3.45 -15.74
N GLN A 139 15.17 2.32 -15.59
CA GLN A 139 15.94 1.66 -16.67
C GLN A 139 16.86 2.63 -17.42
N ILE A 140 17.62 3.44 -16.67
CA ILE A 140 18.52 4.45 -17.23
C ILE A 140 19.75 3.78 -17.87
N SER A 141 20.29 4.37 -18.94
CA SER A 141 21.52 3.90 -19.58
C SER A 141 22.75 3.99 -18.67
N SER A 142 23.74 3.12 -18.92
CA SER A 142 24.86 2.84 -18.01
C SER A 142 25.71 4.05 -17.60
N VAL A 143 25.87 5.05 -18.47
CA VAL A 143 26.65 6.26 -18.16
C VAL A 143 25.87 7.18 -17.22
N PHE A 144 24.59 7.40 -17.52
CA PHE A 144 23.73 8.24 -16.69
C PHE A 144 23.39 7.57 -15.35
N SER A 145 23.35 6.24 -15.28
CA SER A 145 23.16 5.53 -14.01
C SER A 145 24.26 5.80 -13.01
N ALA A 146 25.53 5.76 -13.44
CA ALA A 146 26.66 6.04 -12.56
C ALA A 146 26.61 7.48 -12.04
N LEU A 147 26.25 8.44 -12.90
CA LEU A 147 26.13 9.84 -12.53
C LEU A 147 24.98 10.07 -11.55
N THR A 148 23.84 9.40 -11.75
CA THR A 148 22.73 9.47 -10.78
C THR A 148 23.12 8.88 -9.43
N ILE A 149 23.76 7.72 -9.37
CA ILE A 149 24.20 7.12 -8.09
C ILE A 149 25.22 8.02 -7.39
N LEU A 150 26.14 8.62 -8.14
CA LEU A 150 27.08 9.59 -7.61
C LEU A 150 26.36 10.80 -7.01
N SER A 151 25.34 11.35 -7.69
CA SER A 151 24.56 12.47 -7.17
C SER A 151 23.82 12.14 -5.87
N PHE A 152 23.36 10.90 -5.68
CA PHE A 152 22.74 10.47 -4.41
C PHE A 152 23.76 10.37 -3.26
N LEU A 153 25.00 9.96 -3.58
CA LEU A 153 26.08 9.80 -2.60
C LEU A 153 26.79 11.10 -2.23
N LEU A 154 26.80 12.07 -3.12
CA LEU A 154 27.60 13.29 -3.03
C LEU A 154 27.43 14.06 -1.69
N PRO A 155 26.21 14.24 -1.15
CA PRO A 155 26.04 14.87 0.17
C PRO A 155 26.62 14.08 1.34
N VAL A 156 26.54 12.74 1.29
CA VAL A 156 27.02 11.87 2.37
C VAL A 156 28.54 11.76 2.35
N VAL A 157 29.15 11.77 1.17
CA VAL A 157 30.62 11.81 1.03
C VAL A 157 31.17 13.16 1.49
N GLY A 158 30.53 14.28 1.15
CA GLY A 158 30.92 15.61 1.63
C GLY A 158 30.87 15.72 3.15
N MET A 159 29.91 15.03 3.76
CA MET A 159 29.83 14.87 5.21
C MET A 159 30.95 14.00 5.80
N ALA A 160 31.23 12.84 5.19
CA ALA A 160 32.29 11.94 5.66
C ALA A 160 33.70 12.56 5.61
N LEU A 161 33.89 13.56 4.76
CA LEU A 161 35.14 14.32 4.63
C LEU A 161 35.20 15.57 5.53
N GLU A 162 34.23 15.77 6.43
CA GLU A 162 34.17 16.90 7.37
C GLU A 162 34.35 18.27 6.69
N MET A 163 33.71 18.44 5.53
CA MET A 163 33.80 19.68 4.76
C MET A 163 33.14 20.86 5.49
N PRO A 164 33.60 22.10 5.25
CA PRO A 164 32.98 23.32 5.77
C PRO A 164 31.47 23.36 5.55
N GLU A 165 30.75 23.92 6.52
CA GLU A 165 29.29 24.01 6.54
C GLU A 165 28.71 24.60 5.25
N ASP A 166 29.26 25.71 4.76
CA ASP A 166 28.82 26.38 3.53
C ASP A 166 28.92 25.46 2.30
N ILE A 167 29.99 24.66 2.24
CA ILE A 167 30.23 23.72 1.15
C ILE A 167 29.21 22.58 1.25
N ARG A 168 28.92 22.08 2.45
CA ARG A 168 27.91 21.03 2.67
C ARG A 168 26.51 21.45 2.23
N HIS A 169 26.08 22.67 2.57
CA HIS A 169 24.80 23.21 2.12
C HIS A 169 24.71 23.27 0.59
N LEU A 170 25.78 23.69 -0.08
CA LEU A 170 25.84 23.73 -1.55
C LEU A 170 25.77 22.31 -2.17
N LEU A 171 26.44 21.32 -1.58
CA LEU A 171 26.40 19.93 -2.04
C LEU A 171 24.99 19.31 -1.89
N VAL A 172 24.33 19.53 -0.76
CA VAL A 172 22.94 19.08 -0.55
C VAL A 172 21.99 19.77 -1.54
N ALA A 173 22.12 21.09 -1.74
CA ALA A 173 21.26 21.84 -2.66
C ALA A 173 21.46 21.40 -4.12
N SER A 174 22.70 21.24 -4.58
CA SER A 174 23.01 20.83 -5.96
C SER A 174 22.54 19.40 -6.27
N SER A 175 22.77 18.45 -5.36
CA SER A 175 22.27 17.07 -5.50
C SER A 175 20.74 17.00 -5.50
N ALA A 176 20.07 17.73 -4.60
CA ALA A 176 18.62 17.77 -4.55
C ALA A 176 18.03 18.41 -5.80
N MET A 177 18.63 19.50 -6.30
CA MET A 177 18.23 20.14 -7.54
C MET A 177 18.38 19.21 -8.75
N TYR A 178 19.48 18.46 -8.81
CA TYR A 178 19.69 17.47 -9.87
C TYR A 178 18.64 16.35 -9.84
N ILE A 179 18.40 15.73 -8.68
CA ILE A 179 17.42 14.63 -8.52
C ILE A 179 16.00 15.11 -8.83
N THR A 180 15.62 16.30 -8.37
CA THR A 180 14.30 16.89 -8.62
C THR A 180 14.11 17.27 -10.08
N ALA A 181 15.13 17.83 -10.74
CA ALA A 181 15.06 18.14 -12.17
C ALA A 181 14.95 16.85 -13.02
N GLN A 182 15.74 15.83 -12.69
CA GLN A 182 15.73 14.54 -13.38
C GLN A 182 14.36 13.84 -13.24
N THR A 183 13.81 13.79 -12.02
CA THR A 183 12.47 13.22 -11.79
C THR A 183 11.39 14.01 -12.51
N LEU A 184 11.43 15.34 -12.46
CA LEU A 184 10.46 16.19 -13.16
C LEU A 184 10.50 15.97 -14.68
N PHE A 185 11.69 15.87 -15.27
CA PHE A 185 11.85 15.57 -16.69
C PHE A 185 11.21 14.23 -17.06
N TYR A 186 11.51 13.15 -16.31
CA TYR A 186 10.90 11.85 -16.57
C TYR A 186 9.39 11.84 -16.36
N VAL A 187 8.88 12.52 -15.32
CA VAL A 187 7.43 12.62 -15.06
C VAL A 187 6.74 13.36 -16.21
N THR A 188 7.28 14.49 -16.66
CA THR A 188 6.65 15.31 -17.73
C THR A 188 6.60 14.58 -19.08
N VAL A 189 7.65 13.84 -19.44
CA VAL A 189 7.65 13.01 -20.66
C VAL A 189 6.59 11.90 -20.57
N ASN A 190 6.48 11.24 -19.43
CA ASN A 190 5.52 10.14 -19.24
C ASN A 190 4.09 10.61 -18.96
N LEU A 191 3.89 11.87 -18.56
CA LEU A 191 2.57 12.46 -18.33
C LEU A 191 1.72 12.45 -19.61
N LYS A 192 2.35 12.68 -20.77
CA LYS A 192 1.69 12.59 -22.07
C LYS A 192 1.12 11.19 -22.29
N TRP A 193 1.92 10.15 -22.02
CA TRP A 193 1.47 8.76 -22.14
C TRP A 193 0.32 8.44 -21.20
N PHE A 194 0.38 8.93 -19.95
CA PHE A 194 -0.69 8.75 -18.97
C PHE A 194 -2.00 9.41 -19.43
N TYR A 195 -1.91 10.64 -19.96
CA TYR A 195 -3.05 11.36 -20.51
C TYR A 195 -3.69 10.62 -21.69
N TYR A 196 -2.89 10.16 -22.66
CA TYR A 196 -3.41 9.41 -23.81
C TYR A 196 -4.05 8.09 -23.40
N THR A 197 -3.43 7.37 -22.46
CA THR A 197 -3.94 6.11 -21.93
C THR A 197 -5.28 6.31 -21.22
N THR A 198 -5.37 7.32 -20.36
CA THR A 198 -6.60 7.65 -19.62
C THR A 198 -7.72 8.06 -20.58
N ARG A 199 -7.42 8.90 -21.57
CA ARG A 199 -8.38 9.31 -22.60
C ARG A 199 -8.89 8.11 -23.40
N TYR A 200 -7.99 7.19 -23.77
CA TYR A 200 -8.37 5.97 -24.49
C TYR A 200 -9.34 5.10 -23.68
N VAL A 201 -9.03 4.85 -22.40
CA VAL A 201 -9.90 4.07 -21.51
C VAL A 201 -11.26 4.76 -21.34
N PHE A 202 -11.29 6.08 -21.15
CA PHE A 202 -12.53 6.83 -21.02
C PHE A 202 -13.41 6.72 -22.28
N LEU A 203 -12.81 6.84 -23.47
CA LEU A 203 -13.53 6.69 -24.73
C LEU A 203 -14.07 5.26 -24.92
N LEU A 204 -13.29 4.25 -24.52
CA LEU A 204 -13.72 2.85 -24.56
C LEU A 204 -14.91 2.61 -23.63
N VAL A 205 -14.84 3.09 -22.39
CA VAL A 205 -15.94 2.97 -21.41
C VAL A 205 -17.18 3.70 -21.93
N ARG A 206 -17.04 4.90 -22.49
CA ARG A 206 -18.15 5.64 -23.09
C ARG A 206 -18.80 4.89 -24.26
N HIS A 207 -17.99 4.24 -25.09
CA HIS A 207 -18.48 3.46 -26.23
C HIS A 207 -19.21 2.19 -25.77
N MET A 208 -18.64 1.47 -24.80
CA MET A 208 -19.32 0.33 -24.17
C MET A 208 -20.62 0.75 -23.49
N TYR A 209 -20.64 1.90 -22.81
CA TYR A 209 -21.81 2.37 -22.07
C TYR A 209 -22.99 2.60 -23.01
N ARG A 210 -22.73 3.22 -24.16
CA ARG A 210 -23.77 3.50 -25.16
C ARG A 210 -24.29 2.22 -25.84
N THR A 211 -23.51 1.15 -25.89
CA THR A 211 -23.82 -0.05 -26.69
C THR A 211 -24.41 -1.19 -25.84
N TYR A 212 -23.87 -1.41 -24.64
CA TYR A 212 -24.20 -2.57 -23.80
C TYR A 212 -24.93 -2.20 -22.49
N GLY A 213 -25.04 -0.91 -22.18
CA GLY A 213 -25.62 -0.43 -20.92
C GLY A 213 -24.67 -0.55 -19.72
N LEU A 214 -25.10 -0.01 -18.58
CA LEU A 214 -24.27 0.10 -17.37
C LEU A 214 -24.07 -1.25 -16.67
N GLN A 215 -25.11 -2.09 -16.66
CA GLN A 215 -25.08 -3.39 -15.97
C GLN A 215 -23.99 -4.32 -16.53
N VAL A 216 -23.87 -4.43 -17.85
CA VAL A 216 -22.87 -5.29 -18.50
C VAL A 216 -21.45 -4.80 -18.21
N ILE A 217 -21.23 -3.48 -18.17
CA ILE A 217 -19.91 -2.92 -17.81
C ILE A 217 -19.56 -3.26 -16.37
N VAL A 218 -20.51 -3.09 -15.44
CA VAL A 218 -20.28 -3.41 -14.04
C VAL A 218 -19.96 -4.89 -13.90
N GLU A 219 -20.71 -5.79 -14.54
CA GLU A 219 -20.44 -7.22 -14.47
C GLU A 219 -19.08 -7.60 -15.07
N ASP A 220 -18.74 -7.06 -16.24
CA ASP A 220 -17.46 -7.33 -16.91
C ASP A 220 -16.27 -6.80 -16.10
N THR A 221 -16.36 -5.56 -15.62
CA THR A 221 -15.33 -4.96 -14.76
C THR A 221 -15.22 -5.70 -13.43
N TRP A 222 -16.33 -6.12 -12.82
CA TRP A 222 -16.33 -6.89 -11.58
C TRP A 222 -15.60 -8.23 -11.73
N LYS A 223 -15.88 -8.97 -12.82
CA LYS A 223 -15.19 -10.24 -13.13
C LYS A 223 -13.72 -10.01 -13.46
N ARG A 224 -13.41 -9.00 -14.29
CA ARG A 224 -12.04 -8.65 -14.70
C ARG A 224 -11.16 -8.23 -13.54
N ILE A 225 -11.70 -7.47 -12.59
CA ILE A 225 -10.99 -6.97 -11.41
C ILE A 225 -10.82 -8.08 -10.36
N ARG A 226 -11.62 -9.16 -10.43
CA ARG A 226 -11.76 -10.15 -9.34
C ARG A 226 -12.03 -9.45 -8.03
N PHE A 227 -13.01 -8.54 -8.04
CA PHE A 227 -13.35 -7.67 -6.91
C PHE A 227 -13.39 -8.37 -5.53
N PRO A 228 -14.01 -9.57 -5.36
CA PRO A 228 -14.00 -10.26 -4.06
C PRO A 228 -12.59 -10.63 -3.58
N ASP A 229 -11.66 -10.97 -4.47
CA ASP A 229 -10.28 -11.29 -4.07
C ASP A 229 -9.53 -10.03 -3.61
N VAL A 230 -9.77 -8.87 -4.25
CA VAL A 230 -9.18 -7.59 -3.81
C VAL A 230 -9.71 -7.20 -2.44
N LEU A 231 -11.01 -7.39 -2.19
CA LEU A 231 -11.63 -7.15 -0.88
C LEU A 231 -11.04 -8.06 0.22
N ARG A 232 -10.76 -9.33 -0.08
CA ARG A 232 -10.11 -10.25 0.87
C ARG A 232 -8.71 -9.76 1.25
N VAL A 233 -7.89 -9.38 0.26
CA VAL A 233 -6.54 -8.88 0.52
C VAL A 233 -6.60 -7.54 1.25
N PHE A 234 -7.53 -6.66 0.90
CA PHE A 234 -7.77 -5.41 1.62
C PHE A 234 -8.08 -5.65 3.11
N TRP A 235 -9.02 -6.54 3.41
CA TRP A 235 -9.38 -6.82 4.80
C TRP A 235 -8.24 -7.50 5.57
N LEU A 236 -7.57 -8.49 4.97
CA LEU A 236 -6.43 -9.17 5.61
C LEU A 236 -5.26 -8.22 5.86
N THR A 237 -4.96 -7.31 4.94
CA THR A 237 -3.89 -6.32 5.12
C THR A 237 -4.22 -5.31 6.22
N ARG A 238 -5.48 -4.87 6.32
CA ARG A 238 -5.95 -4.01 7.42
C ARG A 238 -5.91 -4.74 8.77
N LEU A 239 -6.40 -5.98 8.82
CA LEU A 239 -6.35 -6.82 10.02
C LEU A 239 -4.90 -7.02 10.48
N MET A 240 -3.98 -7.33 9.56
CA MET A 240 -2.56 -7.47 9.88
C MET A 240 -1.95 -6.18 10.42
N ALA A 241 -2.28 -5.02 9.83
CA ALA A 241 -1.79 -3.73 10.32
C ALA A 241 -2.30 -3.43 11.74
N GLN A 242 -3.60 -3.63 12.00
CA GLN A 242 -4.18 -3.48 13.33
C GLN A 242 -3.58 -4.49 14.33
N ALA A 243 -3.29 -5.72 13.90
CA ALA A 243 -2.68 -6.74 14.75
C ALA A 243 -1.27 -6.33 15.19
N ILE A 244 -0.46 -5.82 14.26
CA ILE A 244 0.90 -5.33 14.57
C ILE A 244 0.84 -4.18 15.59
N ILE A 245 -0.06 -3.22 15.39
CA ILE A 245 -0.24 -2.08 16.31
C ILE A 245 -0.66 -2.56 17.70
N LEU A 246 -1.66 -3.45 17.76
CA LEU A 246 -2.18 -3.95 19.03
C LEU A 246 -1.14 -4.79 19.77
N VAL A 247 -0.40 -5.65 19.08
CA VAL A 247 0.74 -6.40 19.65
C VAL A 247 1.82 -5.44 20.15
N TYR A 248 2.11 -4.38 19.40
CA TYR A 248 3.08 -3.37 19.81
C TYR A 248 2.64 -2.63 21.07
N VAL A 249 1.36 -2.22 21.16
CA VAL A 249 0.80 -1.56 22.35
C VAL A 249 0.81 -2.52 23.55
N VAL A 250 0.39 -3.76 23.40
CA VAL A 250 0.46 -4.75 24.49
C VAL A 250 1.90 -4.94 24.97
N LYS A 251 2.87 -4.97 24.04
CA LYS A 251 4.29 -5.09 24.37
C LYS A 251 4.83 -3.87 25.13
N ILE A 252 4.40 -2.65 24.78
CA ILE A 252 4.86 -1.43 25.46
C ILE A 252 4.29 -1.34 26.87
N THR A 253 3.02 -1.66 27.05
CA THR A 253 2.35 -1.66 28.37
C THR A 253 2.91 -2.73 29.30
N ARG A 254 3.42 -3.86 28.75
CA ARG A 254 3.98 -4.96 29.54
C ARG A 254 5.47 -4.78 29.87
N SER A 255 6.16 -3.82 29.26
CA SER A 255 7.60 -3.59 29.46
C SER A 255 7.98 -3.23 30.91
N ASP A 256 7.01 -2.86 31.75
CA ASP A 256 7.21 -2.57 33.18
C ASP A 256 7.12 -3.82 34.09
N SER A 257 6.72 -4.98 33.56
CA SER A 257 6.57 -6.21 34.36
C SER A 257 7.28 -7.41 33.69
N GLU A 258 8.43 -7.79 34.25
CA GLU A 258 9.23 -9.00 34.01
C GLU A 258 8.92 -9.84 32.74
N ASN A 259 9.79 -9.68 31.73
CA ASN A 259 10.35 -10.70 30.81
C ASN A 259 9.62 -12.05 30.61
N LYS A 260 8.31 -12.04 30.37
CA LYS A 260 7.60 -13.18 29.77
C LYS A 260 7.32 -12.88 28.31
N TYR A 261 8.15 -13.45 27.43
CA TYR A 261 8.04 -13.33 25.96
C TYR A 261 6.79 -14.01 25.37
N PHE A 262 5.95 -14.63 26.21
CA PHE A 262 4.72 -15.30 25.78
C PHE A 262 3.51 -14.48 26.20
N ILE A 263 2.77 -14.01 25.20
CA ILE A 263 1.41 -13.48 25.37
C ILE A 263 0.57 -14.57 26.02
N SER A 264 -0.10 -14.26 27.14
CA SER A 264 -1.03 -15.19 27.77
C SER A 264 -2.16 -15.55 26.80
N TRP A 265 -2.60 -16.80 26.80
CA TRP A 265 -3.71 -17.27 25.95
C TRP A 265 -5.01 -16.45 26.15
N SER A 266 -5.25 -15.96 27.37
CA SER A 266 -6.35 -15.04 27.69
C SER A 266 -6.26 -13.72 26.92
N ASP A 267 -5.08 -13.12 26.93
CA ASP A 267 -4.82 -11.79 26.37
C ASP A 267 -4.80 -11.89 24.83
N GLY A 268 -4.34 -13.03 24.30
CA GLY A 268 -4.44 -13.34 22.88
C GLY A 268 -5.89 -13.39 22.38
N TRP A 269 -6.82 -13.94 23.18
CA TRP A 269 -8.24 -13.97 22.82
C TRP A 269 -8.86 -12.57 22.83
N GLU A 270 -8.53 -11.75 23.82
CA GLU A 270 -8.98 -10.35 23.88
C GLU A 270 -8.44 -9.52 22.71
N VAL A 271 -7.17 -9.73 22.35
CA VAL A 271 -6.55 -9.14 21.16
C VAL A 271 -7.31 -9.54 19.90
N VAL A 272 -7.66 -10.81 19.75
CA VAL A 272 -8.45 -11.29 18.59
C VAL A 272 -9.85 -10.69 18.55
N CYS A 273 -10.55 -10.61 19.69
CA CYS A 273 -11.87 -9.99 19.76
C CYS A 273 -11.82 -8.50 19.38
N ASN A 274 -10.89 -7.74 19.96
CA ASN A 274 -10.71 -6.32 19.63
C ASN A 274 -10.31 -6.11 18.17
N LEU A 275 -9.55 -7.03 17.60
CA LEU A 275 -9.16 -7.00 16.19
C LEU A 275 -10.34 -7.23 15.25
N ILE A 276 -11.22 -8.18 15.57
CA ILE A 276 -12.43 -8.46 14.78
C ILE A 276 -13.40 -7.27 14.85
N ILE A 277 -13.57 -6.68 16.04
CA ILE A 277 -14.44 -5.51 16.25
C ILE A 277 -13.89 -4.29 15.50
N SER A 278 -12.61 -3.97 15.68
CA SER A 278 -11.95 -2.85 14.98
C SER A 278 -11.81 -3.08 13.46
N GLY A 279 -11.83 -4.33 13.04
CA GLY A 279 -11.78 -4.74 11.63
C GLY A 279 -13.09 -4.57 10.86
N CYS A 280 -14.18 -4.14 11.51
CA CYS A 280 -15.53 -3.97 10.92
C CYS A 280 -16.06 -2.53 10.90
N ASP A 281 -15.23 -1.55 11.23
CA ASP A 281 -15.63 -0.16 11.46
C ASP A 281 -16.22 0.55 10.21
N SER A 282 -15.90 0.08 9.00
CA SER A 282 -16.38 0.67 7.74
C SER A 282 -17.21 -0.29 6.90
N THR A 283 -18.16 0.25 6.14
CA THR A 283 -18.98 -0.52 5.17
C THR A 283 -18.10 -1.34 4.20
N LEU A 284 -16.97 -0.80 3.75
CA LEU A 284 -16.04 -1.51 2.87
C LEU A 284 -15.35 -2.67 3.59
N THR A 285 -15.04 -2.50 4.88
CA THR A 285 -14.45 -3.57 5.69
C THR A 285 -15.41 -4.72 5.95
N VAL A 286 -16.72 -4.46 6.10
CA VAL A 286 -17.74 -5.51 6.24
C VAL A 286 -17.86 -6.34 4.94
N LEU A 287 -17.78 -5.69 3.78
CA LEU A 287 -17.70 -6.39 2.48
C LEU A 287 -16.43 -7.23 2.37
N GLY A 288 -15.30 -6.74 2.90
CA GLY A 288 -14.05 -7.48 2.99
C GLY A 288 -14.13 -8.72 3.89
N MET A 289 -14.64 -8.55 5.12
CA MET A 289 -14.83 -9.62 6.09
C MET A 289 -15.69 -10.73 5.49
N SER A 290 -16.84 -10.38 4.94
CA SER A 290 -17.76 -11.35 4.36
C SER A 290 -17.18 -12.09 3.16
N ALA A 291 -16.37 -11.43 2.33
CA ALA A 291 -15.63 -12.10 1.26
C ALA A 291 -14.62 -13.14 1.80
N VAL A 292 -13.99 -12.86 2.94
CA VAL A 292 -13.06 -13.79 3.62
C VAL A 292 -13.80 -14.95 4.26
N ILE A 293 -14.84 -14.68 5.05
CA ILE A 293 -15.70 -15.71 5.66
C ILE A 293 -16.28 -16.62 4.58
N SER A 294 -16.71 -16.03 3.46
CA SER A 294 -17.24 -16.78 2.33
C SER A 294 -16.22 -17.76 1.75
N SER A 295 -14.95 -17.34 1.59
CA SER A 295 -13.89 -18.24 1.15
C SER A 295 -13.55 -19.32 2.16
N LEU A 296 -13.54 -18.98 3.46
CA LEU A 296 -13.26 -19.92 4.52
C LEU A 296 -14.35 -20.99 4.58
N ALA A 297 -15.62 -20.60 4.53
CA ALA A 297 -16.75 -21.50 4.46
C ALA A 297 -16.68 -22.42 3.25
N HIS A 298 -16.25 -21.91 2.09
CA HIS A 298 -16.04 -22.74 0.89
C HIS A 298 -14.95 -23.81 1.09
N TYR A 299 -13.79 -23.42 1.62
CA TYR A 299 -12.70 -24.37 1.88
C TYR A 299 -13.02 -25.36 3.01
N LEU A 300 -13.73 -24.91 4.05
CA LEU A 300 -14.23 -25.78 5.11
C LEU A 300 -15.25 -26.78 4.56
N GLY A 301 -16.15 -26.34 3.67
CA GLY A 301 -17.10 -27.22 2.98
C GLY A 301 -16.39 -28.29 2.15
N LEU A 302 -15.37 -27.90 1.39
CA LEU A 302 -14.52 -28.85 0.66
C LEU A 302 -13.74 -29.79 1.59
N GLY A 303 -13.28 -29.30 2.74
CA GLY A 303 -12.58 -30.09 3.75
C GLY A 303 -13.49 -31.14 4.40
N ILE A 304 -14.73 -30.77 4.72
CA ILE A 304 -15.75 -31.68 5.25
C ILE A 304 -16.12 -32.73 4.20
N LEU A 305 -16.32 -32.33 2.93
CA LEU A 305 -16.57 -33.25 1.82
C LEU A 305 -15.42 -34.24 1.60
N ALA A 306 -14.17 -33.76 1.69
CA ALA A 306 -12.98 -34.60 1.62
C ALA A 306 -12.89 -35.58 2.80
N PHE A 307 -13.33 -35.16 4.00
CA PHE A 307 -13.36 -36.02 5.20
C PHE A 307 -14.44 -37.10 5.12
N ILE A 308 -15.59 -36.80 4.51
CA ILE A 308 -16.71 -37.73 4.29
C ILE A 308 -16.46 -38.68 3.11
N GLY A 309 -15.51 -38.36 2.23
CA GLY A 309 -15.18 -39.19 1.06
C GLY A 309 -16.24 -39.12 -0.05
N SER A 310 -17.13 -38.12 -0.03
CA SER A 310 -18.11 -37.88 -1.10
C SER A 310 -17.39 -37.33 -2.33
N THR A 311 -17.30 -38.14 -3.39
CA THR A 311 -16.76 -37.76 -4.70
C THR A 311 -17.83 -37.23 -5.65
N GLU A 312 -19.05 -36.97 -5.20
CA GLU A 312 -20.13 -36.48 -6.07
C GLU A 312 -20.01 -34.98 -6.36
N GLU A 313 -20.05 -34.63 -7.65
CA GLU A 313 -19.84 -33.25 -8.15
C GLU A 313 -21.00 -32.30 -7.80
N GLU A 314 -22.16 -32.80 -7.40
CA GLU A 314 -23.34 -32.00 -7.03
C GLU A 314 -23.20 -31.37 -5.63
N ASP A 315 -22.61 -32.07 -4.66
CA ASP A 315 -22.31 -31.52 -3.32
C ASP A 315 -21.28 -30.39 -3.35
N LYS A 316 -20.37 -30.45 -4.34
CA LYS A 316 -19.34 -29.43 -4.58
C LYS A 316 -19.93 -28.08 -5.00
N ARG A 317 -21.10 -28.08 -5.64
CA ARG A 317 -21.83 -26.86 -6.04
C ARG A 317 -22.58 -26.24 -4.86
N LEU A 318 -23.08 -27.04 -3.93
CA LEU A 318 -23.74 -26.57 -2.69
C LEU A 318 -22.77 -25.81 -1.77
N GLY A 319 -21.53 -26.28 -1.66
CA GLY A 319 -20.45 -25.59 -0.92
C GLY A 319 -20.00 -24.24 -1.52
N PHE A 320 -20.36 -23.93 -2.77
CA PHE A 320 -20.12 -22.62 -3.39
C PHE A 320 -21.28 -21.64 -3.19
N VAL A 321 -22.51 -22.15 -3.09
CA VAL A 321 -23.72 -21.33 -2.97
C VAL A 321 -23.97 -20.86 -1.54
N ALA A 322 -23.68 -21.69 -0.53
CA ALA A 322 -23.91 -21.34 0.88
C ALA A 322 -23.17 -20.06 1.35
N PRO A 323 -21.89 -19.84 0.96
CA PRO A 323 -21.18 -18.61 1.28
C PRO A 323 -21.75 -17.34 0.63
N VAL A 324 -22.33 -17.45 -0.57
CA VAL A 324 -22.96 -16.32 -1.28
C VAL A 324 -24.31 -16.00 -0.65
N LEU A 325 -25.08 -17.02 -0.24
CA LEU A 325 -26.32 -16.84 0.52
C LEU A 325 -26.06 -16.22 1.89
N PHE A 326 -25.00 -16.63 2.59
CA PHE A 326 -24.61 -16.01 3.86
C PHE A 326 -24.25 -14.53 3.69
N PHE A 327 -23.55 -14.16 2.62
CA PHE A 327 -23.25 -12.77 2.29
C PHE A 327 -24.53 -11.95 2.00
N ILE A 328 -25.45 -12.51 1.20
CA ILE A 328 -26.75 -11.87 0.91
C ILE A 328 -27.56 -11.70 2.19
N LEU A 329 -27.56 -12.71 3.07
CA LEU A 329 -28.24 -12.65 4.36
C LEU A 329 -27.62 -11.60 5.29
N ALA A 330 -26.28 -11.51 5.39
CA ALA A 330 -25.61 -10.49 6.21
C ALA A 330 -25.90 -9.05 5.73
N LEU A 331 -26.05 -8.84 4.41
CA LEU A 331 -26.50 -7.57 3.84
C LEU A 331 -27.98 -7.30 4.13
N GLN A 332 -28.83 -8.33 4.11
CA GLN A 332 -30.27 -8.21 4.39
C GLN A 332 -30.58 -8.02 5.87
N THR A 333 -29.78 -8.59 6.78
CA THR A 333 -29.99 -8.48 8.23
C THR A 333 -29.43 -7.18 8.81
N GLY A 334 -28.82 -6.31 8.00
CA GLY A 334 -28.32 -5.02 8.48
C GLY A 334 -27.28 -5.15 9.60
N LEU A 335 -26.42 -6.19 9.53
CA LEU A 335 -25.35 -6.42 10.52
C LEU A 335 -24.35 -5.24 10.60
N SER A 336 -24.39 -4.32 9.64
CA SER A 336 -23.66 -3.04 9.62
C SER A 336 -24.32 -1.92 10.45
N GLY A 337 -25.47 -2.16 11.07
CA GLY A 337 -26.23 -1.18 11.86
C GLY A 337 -26.28 -1.48 13.36
N LEU A 338 -25.51 -2.46 13.84
CA LEU A 338 -25.31 -2.65 15.27
C LEU A 338 -24.33 -1.59 15.75
N GLU A 339 -24.86 -0.40 16.07
CA GLU A 339 -24.20 0.48 17.03
C GLU A 339 -23.96 -0.30 18.33
N PRO A 340 -22.81 -0.07 19.01
CA PRO A 340 -22.42 -0.82 20.21
C PRO A 340 -23.41 -0.72 21.37
#